data_AF-A0AAU9JNZ4-F1
#
_entry.id   AF-A0AAU9JNZ4-F1
#
_cell.length_a   1.000
_cell.length_b   1.000
_cell.length_c   1.000
_cell.angle_alpha   90.00
_cell.angle_beta   90.00
_cell.angle_gamma   90.00
#
_symmetry.space_group_name_H-M   'P 1'
#
loop_
_entity.id
_entity.type
_entity.pdbx_description
1 polymer ?
#
loop_
_entity_poly.entity_id
_entity_poly.type
_entity_poly.pdbx_seq_one_letter_code
_entity_poly.pdbx_strand_id
1 'polypeptide(L)'
;MDEENFFVERHLDTIWKHPDFLNFFKDFFEVKAKVIMPRMKKIAWNCAKECANNEDPTGETCLPKCQEIVSDFYWYIEKELRKTIAKYPRCISDCRGKKEMIECSDDCIKSTLELLSQINLEAELNKFIYEM
;
A
#
# COMPACT_ATOMS: atom_id res chain seq x y z
N MET A 1 19.80 -11.67 9.41
CA MET A 1 18.70 -11.73 8.42
C MET A 1 18.03 -13.06 8.64
N ASP A 2 16.94 -13.07 9.39
CA ASP A 2 16.29 -14.29 9.90
C ASP A 2 15.70 -15.11 8.75
N GLU A 3 15.76 -16.44 8.85
CA GLU A 3 15.21 -17.36 7.82
C GLU A 3 13.73 -17.09 7.52
N GLU A 4 12.99 -16.60 8.51
CA GLU A 4 11.59 -16.18 8.39
C GLU A 4 11.43 -14.95 7.49
N ASN A 5 12.33 -13.96 7.60
CA ASN A 5 12.35 -12.78 6.73
C ASN A 5 12.72 -13.14 5.29
N PHE A 6 13.68 -14.06 5.10
CA PHE A 6 14.06 -14.53 3.75
C PHE A 6 12.94 -15.34 3.07
N PHE A 7 12.20 -16.13 3.85
CA PHE A 7 11.06 -16.90 3.34
C PHE A 7 9.90 -15.98 2.94
N VAL A 8 9.59 -14.96 3.75
CA VAL A 8 8.56 -13.96 3.46
C VAL A 8 8.92 -13.16 2.19
N GLU A 9 10.16 -12.68 2.05
CA GLU A 9 10.58 -11.91 0.88
C GLU A 9 10.46 -12.69 -0.44
N ARG A 10 10.90 -13.96 -0.50
CA ARG A 10 10.76 -14.79 -1.71
C ARG A 10 9.30 -15.11 -2.08
N HIS A 11 8.43 -15.24 -1.08
CA HIS A 11 7.01 -15.54 -1.32
C HIS A 11 6.21 -14.28 -1.66
N LEU A 12 6.61 -13.11 -1.16
CA LEU A 12 6.05 -11.83 -1.58
C LEU A 12 6.21 -11.65 -3.10
N ASP A 13 7.40 -11.89 -3.65
CA ASP A 13 7.66 -11.78 -5.09
C ASP A 13 6.81 -12.70 -5.97
N THR A 14 6.37 -13.85 -5.42
CA THR A 14 5.47 -14.77 -6.13
C THR A 14 4.01 -14.33 -6.02
N ILE A 15 3.60 -13.76 -4.90
CA ILE A 15 2.26 -13.18 -4.72
C ILE A 15 2.05 -11.97 -5.64
N TRP A 16 3.05 -11.08 -5.72
CA TRP A 16 3.02 -9.93 -6.62
C TRP A 16 2.89 -10.31 -8.10
N LYS A 17 3.17 -11.57 -8.46
CA LYS A 17 3.07 -12.10 -9.84
C LYS A 17 1.84 -12.99 -10.05
N HIS A 18 1.08 -13.30 -9.00
CA HIS A 18 -0.12 -14.14 -9.12
C HIS A 18 -1.25 -13.34 -9.82
N PRO A 19 -1.97 -13.91 -10.81
CA PRO A 19 -2.96 -13.18 -11.60
C PRO A 19 -4.02 -12.44 -10.80
N ASP A 20 -4.57 -13.05 -9.76
CA ASP A 20 -5.63 -12.40 -8.95
C ASP A 20 -5.11 -11.20 -8.15
N PHE A 21 -3.90 -11.31 -7.61
CA PHE A 21 -3.25 -10.20 -6.91
C PHE A 21 -2.83 -9.11 -7.88
N LEU A 22 -2.31 -9.45 -9.05
CA LEU A 22 -2.01 -8.49 -10.11
C LEU A 22 -3.26 -7.72 -10.54
N ASN A 23 -4.37 -8.42 -10.75
CA ASN A 23 -5.66 -7.80 -11.08
C ASN A 23 -6.13 -6.88 -9.96
N PHE A 24 -6.01 -7.31 -8.70
CA PHE A 24 -6.31 -6.48 -7.55
C PHE A 24 -5.43 -5.21 -7.51
N PHE A 25 -4.11 -5.31 -7.61
CA PHE A 25 -3.23 -4.14 -7.53
C PHE A 25 -3.47 -3.18 -8.69
N LYS A 26 -3.72 -3.72 -9.88
CA LYS A 26 -4.09 -2.92 -11.04
C LYS A 26 -5.38 -2.13 -10.77
N ASP A 27 -6.46 -2.79 -10.36
CA ASP A 27 -7.73 -2.12 -10.03
C ASP A 27 -7.53 -1.10 -8.88
N PHE A 28 -6.82 -1.50 -7.84
CA PHE A 28 -6.58 -0.69 -6.67
C PHE A 28 -5.83 0.61 -7.01
N PHE A 29 -4.72 0.54 -7.74
CA PHE A 29 -3.94 1.73 -8.09
C PHE A 29 -4.51 2.50 -9.29
N GLU A 30 -5.05 1.82 -10.31
CA GLU A 30 -5.56 2.48 -11.51
C GLU A 30 -6.97 3.04 -11.35
N VAL A 31 -7.76 2.53 -10.41
CA VAL A 31 -9.15 2.96 -10.17
C VAL A 31 -9.28 3.60 -8.79
N LYS A 32 -9.04 2.84 -7.71
CA LYS A 32 -9.34 3.32 -6.35
C LYS A 32 -8.43 4.46 -5.91
N ALA A 33 -7.12 4.34 -6.11
CA ALA A 33 -6.16 5.39 -5.73
C ALA A 33 -6.36 6.70 -6.52
N LYS A 34 -6.86 6.61 -7.77
CA LYS A 34 -7.17 7.81 -8.57
C LYS A 34 -8.28 8.66 -7.99
N VAL A 35 -9.24 8.05 -7.28
CA VAL A 35 -10.34 8.79 -6.61
C VAL A 35 -9.79 9.74 -5.55
N ILE A 36 -8.67 9.38 -4.92
CA ILE A 36 -8.06 10.14 -3.82
C ILE A 36 -7.07 11.21 -4.33
N MET A 37 -6.58 11.10 -5.57
CA MET A 37 -5.63 12.05 -6.18
C MET A 37 -6.05 13.53 -6.08
N PRO A 38 -7.31 13.93 -6.34
CA PRO A 38 -7.69 15.34 -6.23
C PRO A 38 -7.49 15.89 -4.81
N ARG A 39 -7.72 15.06 -3.79
CA ARG A 39 -7.58 15.44 -2.38
C ARG A 39 -6.11 15.56 -2.01
N MET A 40 -5.25 14.63 -2.45
CA MET A 40 -3.80 14.73 -2.27
C MET A 40 -3.22 16.00 -2.92
N LYS A 41 -3.64 16.30 -4.15
CA LYS A 41 -3.23 17.55 -4.84
C LYS A 41 -3.65 18.79 -4.08
N LYS A 42 -4.84 18.80 -3.46
CA LYS A 42 -5.30 19.91 -2.62
C LYS A 42 -4.44 20.06 -1.37
N ILE A 43 -4.05 18.96 -0.73
CA ILE A 43 -3.16 18.96 0.43
C ILE A 43 -1.77 19.50 0.05
N ALA A 44 -1.18 18.99 -1.04
CA ALA A 44 0.08 19.49 -1.58
C ALA A 44 0.03 20.99 -1.90
N TRP A 45 -1.07 21.46 -2.49
CA TRP A 45 -1.25 22.87 -2.79
C TRP A 45 -1.38 23.73 -1.52
N ASN A 46 -2.14 23.28 -0.52
CA ASN A 46 -2.25 23.97 0.76
C ASN A 46 -0.89 24.05 1.48
N CYS A 47 -0.15 22.94 1.51
CA CYS A 47 1.22 22.88 2.04
C CYS A 47 2.13 23.90 1.34
N ALA A 48 2.12 23.93 0.01
CA ALA A 48 2.93 24.89 -0.75
C ALA A 48 2.54 26.35 -0.47
N LYS A 49 1.24 26.63 -0.26
CA LYS A 49 0.76 27.96 0.12
C LYS A 49 1.25 28.36 1.51
N GLU A 50 1.27 27.44 2.46
CA GLU A 50 1.78 27.69 3.81
C GLU A 50 3.30 27.91 3.81
N CYS A 51 4.06 27.12 3.05
CA CYS A 51 5.50 27.33 2.84
C CYS A 51 5.81 28.75 2.33
N ALA A 52 5.04 29.24 1.37
CA ALA A 52 5.24 30.59 0.82
C ALA A 52 4.95 31.73 1.82
N ASN A 53 4.20 31.45 2.90
CA ASN A 53 3.83 32.44 3.93
C ASN A 53 4.76 32.41 5.16
N ASN A 54 5.47 31.31 5.41
CA ASN A 54 6.31 31.12 6.59
C ASN A 54 7.80 31.28 6.25
N GLU A 55 8.36 32.50 6.37
CA GLU A 55 9.79 32.87 6.45
C GLU A 55 10.85 32.14 5.56
N ASP A 56 10.44 31.32 4.58
CA ASP A 56 11.23 30.70 3.52
C ASP A 56 10.72 31.25 2.17
N PRO A 57 11.02 32.53 1.85
CA PRO A 57 10.49 33.21 0.67
C PRO A 57 11.02 32.62 -0.66
N THR A 58 12.08 31.80 -0.62
CA THR A 58 12.58 31.05 -1.78
C THR A 58 11.92 29.69 -1.90
N GLY A 59 11.41 29.14 -0.79
CA GLY A 59 10.73 27.85 -0.73
C GLY A 59 11.65 26.66 -1.01
N GLU A 60 12.97 26.86 -0.98
CA GLU A 60 13.96 25.86 -1.38
C GLU A 60 13.95 24.61 -0.49
N THR A 61 13.52 24.75 0.77
CA THR A 61 13.50 23.63 1.73
C THR A 61 12.11 23.09 2.01
N CYS A 62 11.08 23.93 1.90
CA CYS A 62 9.70 23.59 2.24
C CYS A 62 8.89 23.07 1.04
N LEU A 63 9.02 23.68 -0.15
CA LEU A 63 8.24 23.28 -1.34
C LEU A 63 8.52 21.84 -1.82
N PRO A 64 9.76 21.32 -1.82
CA PRO A 64 10.02 19.95 -2.25
C PRO A 64 9.21 18.93 -1.43
N LYS A 65 9.12 19.11 -0.11
CA LYS A 65 8.33 18.22 0.76
C LYS A 65 6.85 18.22 0.40
N CYS A 66 6.30 19.37 0.03
CA CYS A 66 4.89 19.46 -0.40
C CYS A 66 4.64 18.77 -1.76
N GLN A 67 5.65 18.70 -2.63
CA GLN A 67 5.56 18.01 -3.92
C GLN A 67 5.64 16.49 -3.75
N GLU A 68 6.35 16.02 -2.71
CA GLU A 68 6.52 14.60 -2.41
C GLU A 68 5.31 13.96 -1.71
N ILE A 69 4.36 14.74 -1.17
CA ILE A 69 3.15 14.24 -0.48
C ILE A 69 2.42 13.15 -1.28
N VAL A 70 2.32 13.32 -2.60
CA VAL A 70 1.67 12.31 -3.45
C VAL A 70 2.48 11.03 -3.47
N SER A 71 3.79 11.09 -3.76
CA SER A 71 4.65 9.90 -3.77
C SER A 71 4.73 9.23 -2.41
N ASP A 72 4.82 10.01 -1.33
CA ASP A 72 4.90 9.52 0.04
C ASP A 72 3.63 8.78 0.44
N PHE A 73 2.45 9.28 0.03
CA PHE A 73 1.20 8.56 0.24
C PHE A 73 1.16 7.24 -0.52
N TYR A 74 1.63 7.20 -1.78
CA TYR A 74 1.71 5.94 -2.53
C TYR A 74 2.65 4.94 -1.85
N TRP A 75 3.80 5.38 -1.34
CA TRP A 75 4.72 4.57 -0.55
C TRP A 75 4.08 4.06 0.75
N TYR A 76 3.36 4.93 1.47
CA TYR A 76 2.61 4.57 2.67
C TYR A 76 1.60 3.46 2.37
N ILE A 77 0.80 3.64 1.30
CA ILE A 77 -0.20 2.65 0.89
C ILE A 77 0.44 1.34 0.45
N GLU A 78 1.55 1.38 -0.30
CA GLU A 78 2.29 0.18 -0.67
C GLU A 78 2.76 -0.60 0.57
N LYS A 79 3.24 0.12 1.60
CA LYS A 79 3.63 -0.48 2.88
C LYS A 79 2.46 -1.16 3.59
N GLU A 80 1.28 -0.54 3.62
CA GLU A 80 0.07 -1.14 4.22
C GLU A 80 -0.42 -2.37 3.45
N LEU A 81 -0.35 -2.33 2.11
CA LEU A 81 -0.61 -3.49 1.26
C LEU A 81 0.37 -4.63 1.59
N ARG A 82 1.68 -4.34 1.65
CA ARG A 82 2.71 -5.34 1.99
C ARG A 82 2.50 -5.95 3.37
N LYS A 83 2.15 -5.16 4.39
CA LYS A 83 1.80 -5.68 5.74
C LYS A 83 0.63 -6.65 5.71
N THR A 84 -0.37 -6.36 4.88
CA THR A 84 -1.55 -7.22 4.73
C THR A 84 -1.18 -8.53 4.02
N ILE A 85 -0.39 -8.44 2.94
CA ILE A 85 0.09 -9.59 2.17
C ILE A 85 1.03 -10.47 3.00
N ALA A 86 1.82 -9.91 3.91
CA ALA A 86 2.75 -10.68 4.75
C ALA A 86 2.06 -11.79 5.58
N LYS A 87 0.73 -11.77 5.70
CA LYS A 87 -0.07 -12.84 6.32
C LYS A 87 -0.28 -14.06 5.42
N TYR A 88 -0.17 -13.90 4.10
CA TYR A 88 -0.40 -14.96 3.11
C TYR A 88 0.62 -16.11 3.14
N PRO A 89 1.95 -15.88 3.26
CA PRO A 89 2.93 -16.97 3.32
C PRO A 89 2.64 -17.98 4.44
N ARG A 90 2.13 -17.50 5.58
CA ARG A 90 1.71 -18.36 6.70
C ARG A 90 0.52 -19.24 6.31
N CYS A 91 -0.50 -18.65 5.68
CA CYS A 91 -1.67 -19.38 5.21
C CYS A 91 -1.30 -20.50 4.22
N ILE A 92 -0.45 -20.20 3.23
CA ILE A 92 0.01 -21.21 2.26
C ILE A 92 0.89 -22.29 2.88
N SER A 93 1.71 -21.94 3.86
CA SER A 93 2.48 -22.93 4.61
C SER A 93 1.57 -23.95 5.30
N ASP A 94 0.45 -23.51 5.88
CA ASP A 94 -0.54 -24.36 6.54
C ASP A 94 -1.34 -25.24 5.56
N CYS A 95 -1.27 -24.95 4.26
CA CYS A 95 -1.84 -25.81 3.22
C CYS A 95 -0.92 -26.96 2.80
N ARG A 96 0.39 -26.89 3.11
CA ARG A 96 1.33 -27.96 2.75
C ARG A 96 0.98 -29.26 3.51
N GLY A 97 0.80 -30.34 2.77
CA GLY A 97 0.50 -31.66 3.33
C GLY A 97 -0.99 -31.99 3.50
N LYS A 98 -1.89 -31.06 3.15
CA LYS A 98 -3.34 -31.35 3.04
C LYS A 98 -3.64 -32.06 1.72
N LYS A 99 -4.60 -32.99 1.74
CA LYS A 99 -5.12 -33.65 0.52
C LYS A 99 -5.77 -32.65 -0.45
N GLU A 100 -6.35 -31.58 0.09
CA GLU A 100 -7.05 -30.51 -0.63
C GLU A 100 -6.15 -29.26 -0.77
N MET A 101 -4.90 -29.44 -1.18
CA MET A 101 -3.92 -28.35 -1.26
C MET A 101 -4.38 -27.21 -2.19
N ILE A 102 -5.05 -27.53 -3.30
CA ILE A 102 -5.53 -26.55 -4.28
C ILE A 102 -6.62 -25.69 -3.65
N GLU A 103 -7.67 -26.31 -3.10
CA GLU A 103 -8.78 -25.60 -2.45
C GLU A 103 -8.30 -24.74 -1.26
N CYS A 104 -7.38 -25.27 -0.45
CA CYS A 104 -6.76 -24.51 0.64
C CYS A 104 -5.97 -23.29 0.13
N SER A 105 -5.26 -23.42 -0.99
CA SER A 105 -4.52 -22.32 -1.61
C SER A 105 -5.47 -21.24 -2.13
N ASP A 106 -6.55 -21.64 -2.80
CA ASP A 106 -7.58 -20.72 -3.32
C ASP A 106 -8.27 -19.95 -2.19
N ASP A 107 -8.56 -20.62 -1.07
CA ASP A 107 -9.09 -19.97 0.14
C ASP A 107 -8.11 -18.95 0.72
N CYS A 108 -6.81 -19.26 0.77
CA CYS A 108 -5.78 -18.33 1.21
C CYS A 108 -5.70 -17.09 0.32
N ILE A 109 -5.79 -17.28 -1.01
CA ILE A 109 -5.81 -16.18 -1.99
C ILE A 109 -7.04 -15.31 -1.74
N LYS A 110 -8.23 -15.92 -1.73
CA LYS A 110 -9.51 -15.23 -1.55
C LYS A 110 -9.56 -14.45 -0.23
N SER A 111 -9.17 -15.07 0.88
CA SER A 111 -9.14 -14.41 2.19
C SER A 111 -8.17 -13.23 2.22
N THR A 112 -7.00 -13.36 1.60
CA THR A 112 -6.01 -12.27 1.53
C THR A 112 -6.51 -11.13 0.66
N LEU A 113 -7.13 -11.42 -0.49
CA LEU A 113 -7.75 -10.41 -1.34
C LEU A 113 -8.90 -9.69 -0.64
N GLU A 114 -9.70 -10.41 0.15
CA GLU A 114 -10.76 -9.81 0.97
C GLU A 114 -10.17 -8.82 1.99
N LEU A 115 -9.13 -9.22 2.72
CA LEU A 115 -8.42 -8.32 3.65
C LEU A 115 -7.83 -7.09 2.95
N LEU A 116 -7.23 -7.28 1.77
CA LEU A 116 -6.69 -6.18 0.96
C LEU A 116 -7.81 -5.24 0.48
N SER A 117 -8.97 -5.78 0.13
CA SER A 117 -10.13 -4.99 -0.32
C SER A 117 -10.74 -4.12 0.78
N GLN A 118 -10.50 -4.46 2.05
CA GLN A 118 -10.94 -3.68 3.22
C GLN A 118 -10.08 -2.45 3.51
N ILE A 119 -8.94 -2.28 2.83
CA ILE A 119 -8.11 -1.07 2.96
C ILE A 119 -8.90 0.13 2.43
N ASN A 120 -9.35 0.97 3.36
CA ASN A 120 -10.07 2.19 3.07
C ASN A 120 -9.08 3.35 2.86
N LEU A 121 -8.87 3.71 1.58
CA LEU A 121 -7.94 4.76 1.19
C LEU A 121 -8.23 6.13 1.82
N GLU A 122 -9.49 6.46 2.14
CA GLU A 122 -9.81 7.72 2.82
C GLU A 122 -9.37 7.71 4.28
N ALA A 123 -9.59 6.59 4.97
CA ALA A 123 -9.14 6.41 6.34
C ALA A 123 -7.60 6.43 6.39
N GLU A 124 -6.94 5.75 5.45
CA GLU A 124 -5.48 5.74 5.33
C GLU A 124 -4.92 7.13 4.98
N LEU A 125 -5.58 7.89 4.09
CA LEU A 125 -5.19 9.27 3.82
C LEU A 125 -5.28 10.14 5.08
N ASN A 126 -6.35 10.00 5.87
CA ASN A 126 -6.51 10.78 7.09
C ASN A 126 -5.43 10.45 8.12
N LYS A 127 -5.03 9.17 8.25
CA LYS A 127 -3.91 8.75 9.11
C LYS A 127 -2.60 9.35 8.63
N PHE A 128 -2.31 9.21 7.34
CA PHE A 128 -1.11 9.75 6.72
C PHE A 128 -0.96 11.25 6.97
N ILE A 129 -2.02 12.04 6.76
CA ILE A 129 -2.00 13.49 7.03
C ILE A 129 -1.77 13.81 8.51
N TYR A 130 -2.31 13.00 9.43
CA TYR A 130 -2.14 13.20 10.87
C TYR A 130 -0.71 12.89 11.34
N GLU A 131 -0.01 11.99 10.65
CA GLU A 131 1.36 11.57 10.94
C GLU A 131 2.43 12.46 10.29
N MET A 132 2.03 13.38 9.40
CA MET A 132 2.90 14.40 8.79
C MET A 132 3.14 15.59 9.73
#